data_AF-A0A3B8WQ39-F1
#
_entry.id   AF-A0A3B8WQ39-F1
#
_cell.length_a   1.000
_cell.length_b   1.000
_cell.length_c   1.000
_cell.angle_alpha   90.00
_cell.angle_beta   90.00
_cell.angle_gamma   90.00
#
_symmetry.space_group_name_H-M   'P 1'
#
loop_
_entity.id
_entity.type
_entity.pdbx_description
1 polymer ?
#
loop_
_entity_poly.entity_id
_entity_poly.type
_entity_poly.pdbx_seq_one_letter_code
_entity_poly.pdbx_strand_id
1 'polypeptide(L)'
;MINTYNETSLHAVLKKMYAVEDDSLTEQKYGPFILDIQTRKGDAIEIQTANISSLAKKSEYMLQNKKKIKIVHPVAVNKTIKTIRSDGELISQRKSSAHPTVYSALRSMTGMYPYFLRKGFTLEVLYVEELEIRRKTEEKVQTHNKSRRHLKDWIVIDKELVQIYGKKVFKTKSDWINLLP
;
A
#
# COMPACT_ATOMS: atom_id res chain seq x y z
N MET A 1 -15.41 -14.79 1.88
CA MET A 1 -14.03 -15.18 1.56
C MET A 1 -13.15 -14.02 1.97
N ILE A 2 -12.34 -14.19 3.01
CA ILE A 2 -11.45 -13.15 3.52
C ILE A 2 -10.37 -12.89 2.46
N ASN A 3 -9.97 -11.64 2.30
CA ASN A 3 -9.04 -11.14 1.28
C ASN A 3 -7.57 -11.58 1.54
N THR A 4 -7.37 -12.77 2.13
CA THR A 4 -6.09 -13.24 2.71
C THR A 4 -5.10 -13.76 1.66
N TYR A 5 -5.55 -14.10 0.45
CA TYR A 5 -4.71 -14.86 -0.50
C TYR A 5 -3.59 -14.06 -1.18
N ASN A 6 -3.51 -12.74 -0.97
CA ASN A 6 -2.46 -11.89 -1.56
C ASN A 6 -1.93 -10.80 -0.58
N GLU A 7 -2.23 -10.93 0.71
CA GLU A 7 -1.76 -9.96 1.70
C GLU A 7 -0.27 -10.18 1.98
N THR A 8 0.55 -9.14 1.77
CA THR A 8 1.98 -9.15 2.12
C THR A 8 2.18 -8.90 3.62
N SER A 9 3.28 -9.38 4.19
CA SER A 9 3.66 -9.12 5.59
C SER A 9 3.71 -7.62 5.94
N LEU A 10 4.17 -6.77 5.02
CA LEU A 10 4.15 -5.31 5.14
C LEU A 10 2.73 -4.77 5.38
N HIS A 11 1.77 -5.25 4.59
CA HIS A 11 0.37 -4.85 4.73
C HIS A 11 -0.20 -5.34 6.06
N ALA A 12 0.01 -6.60 6.42
CA ALA A 12 -0.46 -7.17 7.67
C ALA A 12 0.10 -6.45 8.90
N VAL A 13 1.40 -6.12 8.91
CA VAL A 13 2.04 -5.38 10.01
C VAL A 13 1.48 -3.97 10.11
N LEU A 14 1.39 -3.23 8.99
CA LEU A 14 0.82 -1.88 9.00
C LEU A 14 -0.66 -1.91 9.43
N LYS A 15 -1.45 -2.88 8.96
CA LYS A 15 -2.85 -3.04 9.35
C LYS A 15 -2.98 -3.21 10.86
N LYS A 16 -2.17 -4.10 11.46
CA LYS A 16 -2.13 -4.31 12.91
C LYS A 16 -1.74 -3.04 13.66
N MET A 17 -0.71 -2.33 13.21
CA MET A 17 -0.26 -1.08 13.83
C MET A 17 -1.37 -0.02 13.86
N TYR A 18 -2.03 0.23 12.74
CA TYR A 18 -3.10 1.23 12.66
C TYR A 18 -4.40 0.79 13.34
N ALA A 19 -4.64 -0.50 13.53
CA ALA A 19 -5.82 -0.99 14.25
C ALA A 19 -5.72 -0.75 15.76
N VAL A 20 -4.50 -0.82 16.32
CA VAL A 20 -4.22 -0.64 17.75
C VAL A 20 -4.48 0.79 18.22
N GLU A 21 -4.20 1.79 17.38
CA GLU A 21 -4.30 3.21 17.77
C GLU A 21 -5.73 3.67 18.14
N ASP A 22 -6.77 2.95 17.71
CA ASP A 22 -8.16 3.42 17.80
C ASP A 22 -9.16 2.37 18.35
N ASP A 23 -8.67 1.24 18.90
CA ASP A 23 -9.48 0.04 19.23
C ASP A 23 -10.45 -0.30 18.09
N SER A 24 -9.86 -0.34 16.89
CA SER A 24 -10.57 -0.51 15.64
C SER A 24 -10.76 -1.99 15.32
N LEU A 25 -11.79 -2.29 14.54
CA LEU A 25 -12.04 -3.63 14.04
C LEU A 25 -11.38 -3.79 12.66
N THR A 26 -10.69 -4.90 12.43
CA THR A 26 -10.10 -5.21 11.12
C THR A 26 -11.07 -6.01 10.26
N GLU A 27 -10.94 -5.90 8.93
CA GLU A 27 -11.63 -6.75 7.94
C GLU A 27 -13.17 -6.70 8.01
N GLN A 28 -13.71 -5.53 8.36
CA GLN A 28 -15.15 -5.35 8.52
C GLN A 28 -15.86 -5.10 7.20
N LYS A 29 -17.00 -5.75 6.99
CA LYS A 29 -17.86 -5.48 5.84
C LYS A 29 -18.56 -4.13 6.00
N TYR A 30 -18.44 -3.27 5.00
CA TYR A 30 -19.16 -2.01 4.90
C TYR A 30 -19.75 -1.85 3.50
N GLY A 31 -21.07 -2.07 3.40
CA GLY A 31 -21.75 -2.12 2.12
C GLY A 31 -21.19 -3.23 1.21
N PRO A 32 -20.74 -2.91 -0.02
CA PRO A 32 -20.16 -3.88 -0.94
C PRO A 32 -18.66 -4.13 -0.71
N PHE A 33 -18.03 -3.43 0.25
CA PHE A 33 -16.58 -3.50 0.48
C PHE A 33 -16.25 -4.19 1.80
N ILE A 34 -15.02 -4.69 1.88
CA ILE A 34 -14.36 -5.06 3.14
C ILE A 34 -13.34 -3.96 3.43
N LEU A 35 -13.43 -3.37 4.62
CA LEU A 35 -12.50 -2.36 5.11
C LEU A 35 -11.30 -3.06 5.75
N ASP A 36 -10.08 -2.60 5.48
CA ASP A 36 -8.91 -3.12 6.19
C ASP A 36 -9.05 -2.85 7.69
N ILE A 37 -9.43 -1.62 8.05
CA ILE A 37 -9.66 -1.18 9.42
C ILE A 37 -10.89 -0.27 9.45
N GLN A 38 -11.79 -0.55 10.37
CA GLN A 38 -12.94 0.29 10.70
C GLN A 38 -12.76 0.86 12.11
N THR A 39 -12.66 2.19 12.19
CA THR A 39 -12.61 2.91 13.48
C THR A 39 -13.91 2.79 14.24
N ARG A 40 -13.89 3.05 15.56
CA ARG A 40 -15.10 3.13 16.41
C ARG A 40 -16.18 4.09 15.88
N LYS A 41 -15.80 5.11 15.09
CA LYS A 41 -16.74 6.08 14.47
C LYS A 41 -17.34 5.58 13.14
N GLY A 42 -16.92 4.40 12.69
CA GLY A 42 -17.27 3.83 11.39
C GLY A 42 -16.56 4.49 10.21
N ASP A 43 -15.47 5.23 10.45
CA ASP A 43 -14.56 5.72 9.41
C ASP A 43 -13.58 4.60 9.01
N ALA A 44 -13.07 4.62 7.77
CA ALA A 44 -12.16 3.61 7.24
C ALA A 44 -10.70 4.07 7.28
N ILE A 45 -9.80 3.12 7.57
CA ILE A 45 -8.37 3.21 7.25
C ILE A 45 -8.04 2.04 6.31
N GLU A 46 -7.44 2.37 5.17
CA GLU A 46 -7.09 1.42 4.10
C GLU A 46 -5.58 1.41 3.90
N ILE A 47 -4.94 0.24 4.04
CA ILE A 47 -3.51 0.08 3.79
C ILE A 47 -3.35 -0.32 2.32
N GLN A 48 -2.69 0.50 1.52
CA GLN A 48 -2.51 0.22 0.09
C GLN A 48 -1.04 0.16 -0.30
N THR A 49 -0.52 -1.04 -0.54
CA THR A 49 0.88 -1.29 -0.94
C THR A 49 1.07 -1.33 -2.47
N ALA A 50 -0.02 -1.21 -3.23
CA ALA A 50 -0.06 -1.19 -4.69
C ALA A 50 -0.64 0.13 -5.22
N ASN A 51 -1.28 0.10 -6.39
CA ASN A 51 -1.87 1.27 -7.04
C ASN A 51 -3.02 1.86 -6.19
N ILE A 52 -2.91 3.12 -5.76
CA ILE A 52 -3.91 3.77 -4.90
C ILE A 52 -5.26 3.90 -5.59
N SER A 53 -5.28 4.08 -6.92
CA SER A 53 -6.52 4.27 -7.68
C SER A 53 -7.48 3.10 -7.63
N SER A 54 -7.04 1.89 -7.25
CA SER A 54 -7.96 0.78 -7.02
C SER A 54 -8.94 1.05 -5.85
N LEU A 55 -8.63 2.01 -4.98
CA LEU A 55 -9.49 2.44 -3.88
C LEU A 55 -10.47 3.57 -4.27
N ALA A 56 -10.50 4.02 -5.52
CA ALA A 56 -11.38 5.11 -5.96
C ALA A 56 -12.87 4.83 -5.65
N LYS A 57 -13.36 3.65 -6.04
CA LYS A 57 -14.77 3.25 -5.78
C LYS A 57 -15.10 3.16 -4.29
N LYS A 58 -14.16 2.63 -3.50
CA LYS A 58 -14.31 2.54 -2.04
C LYS A 58 -14.32 3.93 -1.40
N SER A 59 -13.44 4.83 -1.87
CA SER A 59 -13.35 6.22 -1.43
C SER A 59 -14.64 6.98 -1.74
N GLU A 60 -15.16 6.87 -2.95
CA GLU A 60 -16.46 7.47 -3.32
C GLU A 60 -17.57 6.98 -2.39
N TYR A 61 -17.67 5.67 -2.20
CA TYR A 61 -18.72 5.06 -1.37
C TYR A 61 -18.66 5.55 0.09
N MET A 62 -17.47 5.58 0.70
CA MET A 62 -17.31 6.09 2.07
C MET A 62 -17.75 7.55 2.18
N LEU A 63 -17.28 8.39 1.25
CA LEU A 63 -17.54 9.84 1.28
C LEU A 63 -19.02 10.16 1.00
N GLN A 64 -19.70 9.43 0.12
CA GLN A 64 -21.13 9.57 -0.13
C GLN A 64 -21.97 9.21 1.10
N ASN A 65 -21.53 8.22 1.87
CA ASN A 65 -22.18 7.80 3.12
C ASN A 65 -21.74 8.65 4.34
N LYS A 66 -21.16 9.84 4.11
CA LYS A 66 -20.71 10.78 5.15
C LYS A 66 -19.69 10.17 6.13
N LYS A 67 -18.94 9.16 5.69
CA LYS A 67 -17.81 8.56 6.43
C LYS A 67 -16.49 9.09 5.90
N LYS A 68 -15.48 9.10 6.77
CA LYS A 68 -14.11 9.44 6.38
C LYS A 68 -13.37 8.21 5.89
N ILE A 69 -12.38 8.44 5.05
CA ILE A 69 -11.45 7.43 4.57
C ILE A 69 -10.03 7.98 4.64
N LYS A 70 -9.16 7.26 5.34
CA LYS A 70 -7.72 7.46 5.33
C LYS A 70 -7.08 6.35 4.50
N ILE A 71 -6.33 6.71 3.48
CA ILE A 71 -5.48 5.76 2.74
C ILE A 71 -4.06 5.91 3.28
N VAL A 72 -3.48 4.81 3.76
CA VAL A 72 -2.09 4.71 4.17
C VAL A 72 -1.31 4.03 3.05
N HIS A 73 -0.32 4.72 2.50
CA HIS A 73 0.48 4.22 1.38
C HIS A 73 1.98 4.22 1.73
N PRO A 74 2.60 3.04 1.93
CA PRO A 74 4.04 2.96 2.13
C PRO A 74 4.81 3.23 0.84
N VAL A 75 5.83 4.08 0.95
CA VAL A 75 6.86 4.37 -0.05
C VAL A 75 8.18 3.83 0.46
N ALA A 76 8.70 2.79 -0.19
CA ALA A 76 9.94 2.13 0.16
C ALA A 76 11.17 2.98 -0.23
N VAL A 77 11.48 4.01 0.57
CA VAL A 77 12.62 4.93 0.36
C VAL A 77 13.96 4.19 0.42
N ASN A 78 14.01 3.12 1.21
CA ASN A 78 15.06 2.13 1.24
C ASN A 78 14.44 0.77 0.92
N LYS A 79 15.01 0.04 -0.03
CA LYS A 79 14.54 -1.30 -0.39
C LYS A 79 15.70 -2.27 -0.49
N THR A 80 15.62 -3.36 0.22
CA THR A 80 16.49 -4.53 0.02
C THR A 80 15.71 -5.60 -0.74
N ILE A 81 16.37 -6.25 -1.69
CA ILE A 81 15.76 -7.32 -2.49
C ILE A 81 16.51 -8.61 -2.19
N LYS A 82 15.80 -9.59 -1.62
CA LYS A 82 16.27 -10.93 -1.32
C LYS A 82 15.66 -11.90 -2.32
N THR A 83 16.49 -12.65 -3.04
CA THR A 83 16.03 -13.68 -3.98
C THR A 83 16.40 -15.05 -3.45
N ILE A 84 15.41 -15.92 -3.31
CA ILE A 84 15.55 -17.29 -2.80
C ILE A 84 15.24 -18.33 -3.89
N ARG A 85 15.78 -19.54 -3.74
CA ARG A 85 15.38 -20.73 -4.49
C ARG A 85 14.01 -21.23 -4.01
N SER A 86 13.50 -22.26 -4.67
CA SER A 86 12.25 -22.94 -4.30
C SER A 86 12.31 -23.60 -2.92
N ASP A 87 13.49 -24.07 -2.50
CA ASP A 87 13.78 -24.68 -1.19
C ASP A 87 14.01 -23.64 -0.06
N GLY A 88 14.03 -22.35 -0.38
CA GLY A 88 14.28 -21.27 0.58
C GLY A 88 15.74 -20.80 0.67
N GLU A 89 16.67 -21.45 -0.02
CA GLU A 89 18.09 -21.05 -0.01
C GLU A 89 18.30 -19.67 -0.62
N LEU A 90 19.15 -18.85 0.00
CA LEU A 90 19.48 -17.52 -0.48
C LEU A 90 20.33 -17.58 -1.76
N ILE A 91 19.82 -17.02 -2.85
CA ILE A 91 20.57 -16.86 -4.11
C ILE A 91 21.33 -15.53 -4.11
N SER A 92 20.64 -14.44 -3.74
CA SER A 92 21.25 -13.11 -3.75
C SER A 92 20.49 -12.15 -2.83
N GLN A 93 21.23 -11.18 -2.31
CA GLN A 93 20.68 -10.06 -1.56
C GLN A 93 21.39 -8.79 -1.99
N ARG A 94 20.63 -7.74 -2.31
CA ARG A 94 21.19 -6.43 -2.68
C ARG A 94 20.25 -5.30 -2.31
N LYS A 95 20.80 -4.10 -2.14
CA LYS A 95 20.00 -2.87 -2.08
C LYS A 95 19.47 -2.50 -3.47
N SER A 96 18.23 -2.05 -3.55
CA SER A 96 17.68 -1.42 -4.75
C SER A 96 18.36 -0.06 -4.95
N SER A 97 18.67 0.28 -6.20
CA SER A 97 19.12 1.63 -6.58
C SER A 97 17.97 2.64 -6.69
N ALA A 98 16.72 2.18 -6.63
CA ALA A 98 15.57 3.06 -6.70
C ALA A 98 15.33 3.75 -5.35
N HIS A 99 15.28 5.08 -5.37
CA HIS A 99 14.93 5.92 -4.23
C HIS A 99 13.62 6.67 -4.51
N PRO A 100 12.47 5.99 -4.37
CA PRO A 100 11.18 6.62 -4.60
C PRO A 100 10.93 7.72 -3.56
N THR A 101 10.32 8.81 -4.01
CA THR A 101 9.93 9.96 -3.19
C THR A 101 8.41 9.99 -3.05
N VAL A 102 7.86 10.98 -2.35
CA VAL A 102 6.40 11.19 -2.30
C VAL A 102 5.74 11.26 -3.69
N TYR A 103 6.47 11.72 -4.72
CA TYR A 103 5.99 11.76 -6.11
C TYR A 103 5.78 10.36 -6.72
N SER A 104 6.39 9.29 -6.18
CA SER A 104 6.05 7.93 -6.60
C SER A 104 4.64 7.53 -6.16
N ALA A 105 4.20 7.97 -4.97
CA ALA A 105 2.83 7.77 -4.50
C ALA A 105 1.86 8.51 -5.42
N LEU A 106 2.16 9.76 -5.80
CA LEU A 106 1.30 10.54 -6.71
C LEU A 106 1.12 9.86 -8.08
N ARG A 107 2.16 9.21 -8.61
CA ARG A 107 2.07 8.43 -9.86
C ARG A 107 1.12 7.23 -9.76
N SER A 108 0.94 6.67 -8.56
CA SER A 108 0.03 5.54 -8.33
C SER A 108 -1.41 5.98 -8.07
N MET A 109 -1.71 7.29 -8.13
CA MET A 109 -3.00 7.90 -7.78
C MET A 109 -3.80 8.41 -8.98
N THR A 110 -3.45 8.02 -10.21
CA THR A 110 -4.18 8.42 -11.43
C THR A 110 -5.66 8.05 -11.32
N GLY A 111 -6.56 9.04 -11.21
CA GLY A 111 -8.00 8.83 -11.01
C GLY A 111 -8.50 9.08 -9.58
N MET A 112 -7.61 9.39 -8.63
CA MET A 112 -7.99 9.76 -7.26
C MET A 112 -8.17 11.28 -7.07
N TYR A 113 -7.82 12.08 -8.08
CA TYR A 113 -7.90 13.55 -8.02
C TYR A 113 -9.26 14.11 -7.57
N PRO A 114 -10.43 13.51 -7.88
CA PRO A 114 -11.72 14.05 -7.42
C PRO A 114 -11.88 14.02 -5.89
N TYR A 115 -11.06 13.24 -5.17
CA TYR A 115 -11.19 13.01 -3.73
C TYR A 115 -10.28 13.91 -2.88
N PHE A 116 -9.19 14.43 -3.43
CA PHE A 116 -8.10 15.06 -2.64
C PHE A 116 -8.53 16.23 -1.78
N LEU A 117 -9.56 16.97 -2.21
CA LEU A 117 -10.11 18.12 -1.50
C LEU A 117 -11.49 17.86 -0.90
N ARG A 118 -12.02 16.63 -1.02
CA ARG A 118 -13.30 16.27 -0.40
C ARG A 118 -13.12 16.14 1.10
N LYS A 119 -14.04 16.75 1.85
CA LYS A 119 -14.08 16.64 3.31
C LYS A 119 -14.18 15.16 3.71
N GLY A 120 -13.23 14.71 4.53
CA GLY A 120 -13.18 13.34 5.03
C GLY A 120 -12.23 12.40 4.27
N PHE A 121 -11.62 12.85 3.18
CA PHE A 121 -10.51 12.12 2.55
C PHE A 121 -9.19 12.48 3.22
N THR A 122 -8.30 11.50 3.38
CA THR A 122 -6.91 11.72 3.83
C THR A 122 -5.99 10.71 3.15
N LEU A 123 -4.85 11.17 2.67
CA LEU A 123 -3.75 10.31 2.23
C LEU A 123 -2.58 10.46 3.20
N GLU A 124 -2.09 9.36 3.73
CA GLU A 124 -0.93 9.30 4.61
C GLU A 124 0.15 8.47 3.89
N VAL A 125 1.23 9.13 3.48
CA VAL A 125 2.39 8.49 2.85
C VAL A 125 3.40 8.15 3.93
N LEU A 126 3.71 6.86 4.09
CA LEU A 126 4.72 6.37 5.02
C LEU A 126 6.05 6.15 4.30
N TYR A 127 7.14 6.75 4.79
CA TYR A 127 8.47 6.45 4.28
C TYR A 127 9.02 5.25 5.03
N VAL A 128 9.24 4.14 4.33
CA VAL A 128 9.61 2.85 4.95
C VAL A 128 10.88 2.27 4.37
N GLU A 129 11.55 1.45 5.18
CA GLU A 129 12.46 0.42 4.70
C GLU A 129 11.67 -0.87 4.44
N GLU A 130 11.80 -1.40 3.24
CA GLU A 130 11.10 -2.59 2.77
C GLU A 130 12.10 -3.69 2.40
N LEU A 131 11.85 -4.91 2.86
CA LEU A 131 12.49 -6.12 2.33
C LEU A 131 11.55 -6.78 1.33
N GLU A 132 11.93 -6.79 0.05
CA GLU A 132 11.19 -7.50 -1.01
C GLU A 132 11.76 -8.90 -1.18
N ILE A 133 10.95 -9.92 -0.96
CA ILE A 133 11.33 -11.33 -1.08
C ILE A 133 10.86 -11.85 -2.43
N ARG A 134 11.80 -12.38 -3.21
CA ARG A 134 11.57 -12.95 -4.53
C ARG A 134 11.90 -14.42 -4.53
N ARG A 135 11.07 -15.22 -5.20
CA ARG A 135 11.37 -16.61 -5.51
C ARG A 135 11.83 -16.74 -6.95
N LYS A 136 12.98 -17.35 -7.17
CA LYS A 136 13.46 -17.74 -8.50
C LYS A 136 12.49 -18.74 -9.12
N THR A 137 12.23 -18.61 -10.40
CA THR A 137 11.44 -19.56 -11.18
C THR A 137 12.33 -20.21 -12.25
N GLU A 138 12.06 -21.46 -12.57
CA GLU A 138 12.80 -22.21 -13.61
C GLU A 138 12.57 -21.56 -14.98
N GLU A 139 11.30 -21.23 -15.28
CA GLU A 139 10.93 -20.52 -16.49
C GLU A 139 10.75 -19.02 -16.23
N LYS A 140 10.84 -18.22 -17.31
CA LYS A 140 10.50 -16.80 -17.25
C LYS A 140 8.99 -16.66 -17.15
N VAL A 141 8.53 -16.02 -16.08
CA VAL A 141 7.10 -15.84 -15.77
C VAL A 141 6.67 -14.38 -15.81
N GLN A 142 5.36 -14.20 -16.05
CA GLN A 142 4.66 -12.93 -16.02
C GLN A 142 4.18 -12.62 -14.59
N THR A 143 3.90 -11.35 -14.27
CA THR A 143 3.16 -11.00 -13.05
C THR A 143 1.69 -11.40 -13.16
N HIS A 144 1.03 -11.61 -12.03
CA HIS A 144 -0.40 -11.94 -12.00
C HIS A 144 -1.27 -10.95 -12.80
N ASN A 145 -0.97 -9.65 -12.70
CA ASN A 145 -1.67 -8.58 -13.42
C ASN A 145 -1.16 -8.34 -14.85
N LYS A 146 -0.25 -9.16 -15.36
CA LYS A 146 0.36 -9.07 -16.71
C LYS A 146 1.00 -7.72 -17.04
N SER A 147 1.48 -7.00 -16.04
CA SER A 147 2.03 -5.65 -16.21
C SER A 147 3.49 -5.58 -16.62
N ARG A 148 4.27 -6.69 -16.60
CA ARG A 148 5.67 -6.64 -17.01
C ARG A 148 5.77 -6.63 -18.53
N ARG A 149 6.58 -5.69 -19.05
CA ARG A 149 6.98 -5.65 -20.47
C ARG A 149 7.75 -6.90 -20.90
N HIS A 150 8.60 -7.43 -20.01
CA HIS A 150 9.38 -8.64 -20.25
C HIS A 150 9.19 -9.63 -19.12
N LEU A 151 9.10 -10.92 -19.48
CA LEU A 151 9.05 -12.01 -18.53
C LEU A 151 10.35 -12.04 -17.69
N LYS A 152 10.23 -12.47 -16.43
CA LYS A 152 11.37 -12.59 -15.51
C LYS A 152 11.37 -13.98 -14.90
N ASP A 153 12.54 -14.49 -14.62
CA ASP A 153 12.79 -15.76 -13.93
C ASP A 153 12.65 -15.64 -12.41
N TRP A 154 11.74 -14.78 -11.95
CA TRP A 154 11.41 -14.60 -10.54
C TRP A 154 10.03 -13.94 -10.35
N ILE A 155 9.42 -14.23 -9.19
CA ILE A 155 8.19 -13.58 -8.71
C ILE A 155 8.42 -12.97 -7.32
N VAL A 156 7.72 -11.88 -7.01
CA VAL A 156 7.65 -11.39 -5.62
C VAL A 156 6.69 -12.30 -4.88
N ILE A 157 7.14 -12.84 -3.75
CA ILE A 157 6.30 -13.68 -2.88
C ILE A 157 5.89 -12.95 -1.61
N ASP A 158 6.70 -11.99 -1.16
CA ASP A 158 6.36 -11.18 0.01
C ASP A 158 7.11 -9.85 0.02
N LYS A 159 6.63 -8.94 0.85
CA LYS A 159 7.27 -7.69 1.24
C LYS A 159 7.15 -7.54 2.73
N GLU A 160 8.23 -7.21 3.42
CA GLU A 160 8.26 -7.02 4.86
C GLU A 160 8.58 -5.57 5.22
N LEU A 161 7.99 -5.09 6.31
CA LEU A 161 8.33 -3.81 6.92
C LEU A 161 9.59 -4.00 7.79
N VAL A 162 10.66 -3.29 7.47
CA VAL A 162 11.88 -3.27 8.30
C VAL A 162 11.86 -2.09 9.26
N GLN A 163 11.55 -0.90 8.75
CA GLN A 163 11.55 0.34 9.55
C GLN A 163 10.61 1.38 8.96
N ILE A 164 10.05 2.26 9.80
CA ILE A 164 9.35 3.48 9.39
C ILE A 164 10.25 4.68 9.71
N TYR A 165 10.54 5.51 8.71
CA TYR A 165 11.37 6.72 8.85
C TYR A 165 10.56 7.99 9.10
N GLY A 166 9.28 7.98 8.73
CA GLY A 166 8.41 9.12 8.94
C GLY A 166 7.17 9.05 8.07
N LYS A 167 6.37 10.12 8.12
CA LYS A 167 5.13 10.22 7.35
C LYS A 167 4.87 11.62 6.82
N LYS A 168 4.15 11.70 5.70
CA LYS A 168 3.59 12.94 5.17
C LYS A 168 2.08 12.76 4.97
N VAL A 169 1.30 13.68 5.51
CA VAL A 169 -0.17 13.63 5.49
C VAL A 169 -0.71 14.68 4.52
N PHE A 170 -1.68 14.29 3.70
CA PHE A 170 -2.39 15.14 2.77
C PHE A 170 -3.89 15.12 3.11
N LYS A 171 -4.40 16.27 3.55
CA LYS A 171 -5.80 16.43 3.96
C LYS A 171 -6.41 17.74 3.49
N THR A 172 -5.60 18.78 3.40
CA THR A 172 -6.01 20.14 3.08
C THR A 172 -5.42 20.58 1.74
N LYS A 173 -6.01 21.61 1.13
CA LYS A 173 -5.49 22.22 -0.10
C LYS A 173 -4.02 22.64 0.06
N SER A 174 -3.65 23.19 1.22
CA SER A 174 -2.27 23.63 1.50
C SER A 174 -1.27 22.47 1.48
N ASP A 175 -1.65 21.30 2.00
CA ASP A 175 -0.78 20.11 1.98
C ASP A 175 -0.41 19.70 0.56
N TRP A 176 -1.36 19.82 -0.37
CA TRP A 176 -1.17 19.51 -1.79
C TRP A 176 -0.38 20.59 -2.52
N ILE A 177 -0.60 21.87 -2.20
CA ILE A 177 0.17 22.98 -2.80
C ILE A 177 1.65 22.87 -2.42
N ASN A 178 1.96 22.47 -1.18
CA ASN A 178 3.33 22.26 -0.70
C ASN A 178 4.08 21.08 -1.37
N LEU A 179 3.50 20.45 -2.41
CA LEU A 179 4.17 19.50 -3.29
C LEU A 179 4.58 20.08 -4.64
N LEU A 180 4.01 21.23 -5.00
CA LEU A 180 4.36 21.90 -6.24
C LEU A 180 5.74 22.54 -6.09
N PRO A 181 6.59 22.47 -7.14
CA PRO A 181 7.90 23.11 -7.16
C PRO A 181 7.81 24.64 -7.14
#